data_AF-A0A178WQR1-F1
#
_entry.id   AF-A0A178WQR1-F1
#
_cell.length_a   1.000
_cell.length_b   1.000
_cell.length_c   1.000
_cell.angle_alpha   90.00
_cell.angle_beta   90.00
_cell.angle_gamma   90.00
#
_symmetry.space_group_name_H-M   'P 1'
#
loop_
_entity.id
_entity.type
_entity.pdbx_description
1 polymer ?
#
loop_
_entity_poly.entity_id
_entity_poly.type
_entity_poly.pdbx_seq_one_letter_code
_entity_poly.pdbx_strand_id
1 'polypeptide(L)'
;MTAGKRRRGALAAASKTGDSEKIRELAPTGEELSARDEDGWSALDWAAGHGDPATVAALLAAGADPLAKAEDERTPYDIALAAGHCEAALLLRESAGGETRSPGWTPYCRAYPLSAVRAYPGWPEDAGERTEEFVYLHDDFTVTAAIWPGEDVVFAAVTPEWERFCRDELGFAAPDDLDLVPEADRG
;
A
#
# COMPACT_ATOMS: atom_id res chain seq x y z
N MET A 1 -40.77 -4.62 -3.56
CA MET A 1 -39.32 -4.35 -3.67
C MET A 1 -39.10 -3.26 -4.70
N THR A 2 -38.57 -2.11 -4.30
CA THR A 2 -38.23 -0.98 -5.19
C THR A 2 -37.15 -1.39 -6.18
N ALA A 3 -37.14 -0.80 -7.39
CA ALA A 3 -36.16 -1.11 -8.43
C ALA A 3 -34.71 -0.95 -7.92
N GLY A 4 -34.44 0.08 -7.11
CA GLY A 4 -33.13 0.31 -6.49
C GLY A 4 -32.69 -0.80 -5.52
N LYS A 5 -33.60 -1.40 -4.74
CA LYS A 5 -33.24 -2.53 -3.86
C LYS A 5 -32.83 -3.77 -4.67
N ARG A 6 -33.43 -3.98 -5.85
CA ARG A 6 -33.05 -5.09 -6.74
C ARG A 6 -31.70 -4.85 -7.41
N ARG A 7 -31.44 -3.62 -7.88
CA ARG A 7 -30.14 -3.28 -8.51
C ARG A 7 -28.98 -3.41 -7.53
N ARG A 8 -29.14 -2.91 -6.30
CA ARG A 8 -28.13 -3.09 -5.23
C ARG A 8 -27.88 -4.55 -4.91
N GLY A 9 -28.94 -5.35 -4.79
CA GLY A 9 -28.80 -6.80 -4.58
C GLY A 9 -28.08 -7.50 -5.73
N ALA A 10 -28.33 -7.09 -6.98
CA ALA A 10 -27.64 -7.63 -8.15
C ALA A 10 -26.15 -7.25 -8.19
N LEU A 11 -25.81 -6.01 -7.84
CA LEU A 11 -24.42 -5.55 -7.74
C LEU A 11 -23.66 -6.29 -6.64
N ALA A 12 -24.27 -6.44 -5.46
CA ALA A 12 -23.67 -7.19 -4.35
C ALA A 12 -23.47 -8.67 -4.73
N ALA A 13 -24.44 -9.29 -5.39
CA ALA A 13 -24.31 -10.66 -5.87
C ALA A 13 -23.17 -10.80 -6.89
N ALA A 14 -23.11 -9.92 -7.89
CA ALA A 14 -22.04 -9.93 -8.90
C ALA A 14 -20.66 -9.76 -8.28
N SER A 15 -20.53 -8.89 -7.27
CA SER A 15 -19.26 -8.67 -6.56
C SER A 15 -18.86 -9.88 -5.73
N LYS A 16 -19.81 -10.55 -5.07
CA LYS A 16 -19.57 -11.79 -4.30
C LYS A 16 -19.20 -12.97 -5.20
N THR A 17 -19.67 -13.01 -6.45
CA THR A 17 -19.38 -14.09 -7.40
C THR A 17 -18.20 -13.81 -8.33
N GLY A 18 -17.59 -12.62 -8.25
CA GLY A 18 -16.52 -12.21 -9.16
C GLY A 18 -16.96 -11.92 -10.61
N ASP A 19 -18.23 -11.57 -10.82
CA ASP A 19 -18.78 -11.33 -12.15
C ASP A 19 -18.52 -9.90 -12.62
N SER A 20 -17.25 -9.63 -12.97
CA SER A 20 -16.80 -8.31 -13.41
C SER A 20 -17.53 -7.82 -14.66
N GLU A 21 -17.90 -8.71 -15.59
CA GLU A 21 -18.70 -8.37 -16.77
C GLU A 21 -20.09 -7.88 -16.35
N LYS A 22 -20.73 -8.57 -15.39
CA LYS A 22 -22.02 -8.12 -14.90
C LYS A 22 -21.98 -6.75 -14.25
N ILE A 23 -20.90 -6.42 -13.56
CA ILE A 23 -20.71 -5.08 -12.96
C ILE A 23 -20.62 -4.01 -14.06
N ARG A 24 -19.87 -4.28 -15.14
CA ARG A 24 -19.79 -3.39 -16.31
C ARG A 24 -21.16 -3.20 -16.98
N GLU A 25 -21.91 -4.29 -17.15
CA GLU A 25 -23.27 -4.24 -17.71
C GLU A 25 -24.25 -3.47 -16.83
N LEU A 26 -24.16 -3.64 -15.50
CA LEU A 26 -25.08 -3.01 -14.55
C LEU A 26 -24.93 -1.50 -14.52
N ALA A 27 -23.74 -0.98 -14.86
CA ALA A 27 -23.39 0.45 -14.82
C ALA A 27 -23.91 1.11 -13.53
N PRO A 28 -23.41 0.67 -12.36
CA PRO A 28 -23.96 1.12 -11.07
C PRO A 28 -23.73 2.62 -10.87
N THR A 29 -24.68 3.27 -10.20
CA THR A 29 -24.52 4.67 -9.79
C THR A 29 -23.63 4.77 -8.54
N GLY A 30 -23.11 5.96 -8.23
CA GLY A 30 -22.35 6.19 -7.00
C GLY A 30 -23.11 5.83 -5.70
N GLU A 31 -24.43 6.06 -5.67
CA GLU A 31 -25.30 5.60 -4.56
C GLU A 31 -25.40 4.06 -4.47
N GLU A 32 -25.29 3.35 -5.58
CA GLU A 32 -25.31 1.88 -5.59
C GLU A 32 -23.96 1.30 -5.17
N LEU A 33 -22.86 1.94 -5.60
CA LEU A 33 -21.49 1.56 -5.23
C LEU A 33 -21.20 1.80 -3.75
N SER A 34 -21.74 2.88 -3.16
CA SER A 34 -21.58 3.19 -1.73
C SER A 34 -22.56 2.45 -0.82
N ALA A 35 -23.51 1.70 -1.37
CA ALA A 35 -24.48 0.98 -0.58
C ALA A 35 -23.85 -0.20 0.15
N ARG A 36 -24.23 -0.36 1.42
CA ARG A 36 -23.79 -1.45 2.29
C ARG A 36 -24.88 -2.49 2.47
N ASP A 37 -24.48 -3.75 2.59
CA ASP A 37 -25.36 -4.83 2.99
C ASP A 37 -25.52 -4.92 4.52
N GLU A 38 -26.16 -5.98 5.00
CA GLU A 38 -26.46 -6.17 6.42
C GLU A 38 -25.20 -6.44 7.27
N ASP A 39 -24.08 -6.79 6.63
CA ASP A 39 -22.77 -6.98 7.26
C ASP A 39 -21.94 -5.69 7.24
N GLY A 40 -22.51 -4.59 6.74
CA GLY A 40 -21.84 -3.29 6.66
C GLY A 40 -20.84 -3.17 5.50
N TRP A 41 -20.86 -4.10 4.54
CA TRP A 41 -19.90 -4.16 3.44
C TRP A 41 -20.48 -3.62 2.14
N SER A 42 -19.67 -2.85 1.41
CA SER A 42 -19.95 -2.42 0.04
C SER A 42 -19.58 -3.49 -0.98
N ALA A 43 -19.95 -3.26 -2.24
CA ALA A 43 -19.54 -4.10 -3.36
C ALA A 43 -18.00 -4.24 -3.46
N LEU A 44 -17.26 -3.15 -3.21
CA LEU A 44 -15.80 -3.12 -3.30
C LEU A 44 -15.15 -3.88 -2.13
N ASP A 45 -15.73 -3.80 -0.93
CA ASP A 45 -15.27 -4.58 0.24
C ASP A 45 -15.38 -6.09 -0.01
N TRP A 46 -16.50 -6.52 -0.62
CA TRP A 46 -16.68 -7.93 -1.00
C TRP A 46 -15.67 -8.36 -2.06
N ALA A 47 -15.43 -7.56 -3.10
CA ALA A 47 -14.46 -7.88 -4.14
C ALA A 47 -13.03 -7.97 -3.59
N ALA A 48 -12.69 -7.06 -2.65
CA ALA A 48 -11.41 -7.06 -1.96
C ALA A 48 -11.22 -8.31 -1.08
N GLY A 49 -12.23 -8.67 -0.29
CA GLY A 49 -12.18 -9.84 0.60
C GLY A 49 -12.22 -11.19 -0.10
N HIS A 50 -12.63 -11.24 -1.38
CA HIS A 50 -12.54 -12.44 -2.22
C HIS A 50 -11.27 -12.49 -3.07
N GLY A 51 -10.49 -11.40 -3.10
CA GLY A 51 -9.26 -11.35 -3.88
C GLY A 51 -9.49 -11.46 -5.38
N ASP A 52 -10.50 -10.79 -5.92
CA ASP A 52 -10.75 -10.76 -7.37
C ASP A 52 -10.33 -9.41 -7.98
N PRO A 53 -9.11 -9.30 -8.54
CA PRO A 53 -8.63 -8.07 -9.15
C PRO A 53 -9.50 -7.59 -10.32
N ALA A 54 -10.14 -8.50 -11.07
CA ALA A 54 -10.96 -8.11 -12.21
C ALA A 54 -12.26 -7.41 -11.77
N THR A 55 -12.86 -7.91 -10.69
CA THR A 55 -14.05 -7.31 -10.08
C THR A 55 -13.70 -6.01 -9.34
N VAL A 56 -12.58 -5.97 -8.62
CA VAL A 56 -12.04 -4.73 -8.02
C VAL A 56 -11.84 -3.67 -9.11
N ALA A 57 -11.14 -4.00 -10.20
CA ALA A 57 -10.91 -3.09 -11.31
C ALA A 57 -12.22 -2.57 -11.94
N ALA A 58 -13.22 -3.45 -12.12
CA ALA A 58 -14.52 -3.07 -12.67
C ALA A 58 -15.28 -2.08 -11.77
N LEU A 59 -15.25 -2.30 -10.46
CA LEU A 59 -15.90 -1.42 -9.47
C LEU A 59 -15.19 -0.06 -9.39
N LEU A 60 -13.86 -0.05 -9.36
CA LEU A 60 -13.07 1.18 -9.37
C LEU A 60 -13.31 1.99 -10.66
N ALA A 61 -13.34 1.31 -11.82
CA ALA A 61 -13.67 1.95 -13.09
C ALA A 61 -15.09 2.51 -13.14
N ALA A 62 -16.03 1.93 -12.38
CA ALA A 62 -17.39 2.44 -12.22
C ALA A 62 -17.47 3.63 -11.23
N GLY A 63 -16.36 3.98 -10.55
CA GLY A 63 -16.28 5.10 -9.61
C GLY A 63 -16.48 4.71 -8.14
N ALA A 64 -16.25 3.45 -7.77
CA ALA A 64 -16.19 3.06 -6.36
C ALA A 64 -15.03 3.78 -5.68
N ASP A 65 -15.25 4.27 -4.45
CA ASP A 65 -14.23 4.95 -3.67
C ASP A 65 -13.31 3.91 -2.97
N PRO A 66 -12.02 3.80 -3.33
CA PRO A 66 -11.09 2.86 -2.72
C PRO A 66 -10.77 3.17 -1.25
N LEU A 67 -11.09 4.37 -0.77
CA LEU A 67 -10.83 4.82 0.60
C LEU A 67 -12.08 4.75 1.49
N ALA A 68 -13.22 4.30 0.96
CA ALA A 68 -14.45 4.19 1.72
C ALA A 68 -14.32 3.11 2.80
N LYS A 69 -14.38 3.51 4.07
CA LYS A 69 -14.24 2.59 5.21
C LYS A 69 -15.50 1.78 5.48
N ALA A 70 -15.39 0.47 5.65
CA ALA A 70 -16.45 -0.39 6.18
C ALA A 70 -16.86 0.00 7.62
N GLU A 71 -17.88 -0.66 8.18
CA GLU A 71 -18.36 -0.34 9.54
C GLU A 71 -17.31 -0.57 10.64
N ASP A 72 -16.36 -1.47 10.41
CA ASP A 72 -15.24 -1.76 11.31
C ASP A 72 -14.00 -0.91 11.03
N GLU A 73 -14.18 0.22 10.33
CA GLU A 73 -13.16 1.22 9.97
C GLU A 73 -12.08 0.75 8.98
N ARG A 74 -12.15 -0.49 8.48
CA ARG A 74 -11.23 -1.00 7.46
C ARG A 74 -11.58 -0.44 6.08
N THR A 75 -10.56 -0.08 5.32
CA THR A 75 -10.70 0.18 3.88
C THR A 75 -10.73 -1.13 3.09
N PRO A 76 -11.18 -1.14 1.83
CA PRO A 76 -11.04 -2.28 0.95
C PRO A 76 -9.60 -2.82 0.89
N TYR A 77 -8.59 -1.94 0.93
CA TYR A 77 -7.18 -2.34 0.98
C TYR A 77 -6.87 -3.17 2.23
N ASP A 78 -7.30 -2.69 3.40
CA ASP A 78 -7.10 -3.40 4.68
C ASP A 78 -7.80 -4.78 4.68
N ILE A 79 -8.97 -4.86 4.03
CA ILE A 79 -9.72 -6.12 3.88
C ILE A 79 -8.95 -7.10 2.99
N ALA A 80 -8.46 -6.67 1.83
CA ALA A 80 -7.67 -7.51 0.93
C ALA A 80 -6.36 -7.98 1.58
N LEU A 81 -5.65 -7.08 2.28
CA LEU A 81 -4.45 -7.42 3.04
C LEU A 81 -4.72 -8.46 4.13
N ALA A 82 -5.76 -8.25 4.94
CA ALA A 82 -6.12 -9.17 6.02
C ALA A 82 -6.50 -10.57 5.51
N ALA A 83 -6.95 -10.66 4.26
CA ALA A 83 -7.27 -11.92 3.58
C ALA A 83 -6.09 -12.53 2.79
N GLY A 84 -4.95 -11.85 2.70
CA GLY A 84 -3.77 -12.31 1.94
C GLY A 84 -3.81 -12.02 0.43
N HIS A 85 -4.82 -11.28 -0.04
CA HIS A 85 -5.06 -11.03 -1.46
C HIS A 85 -4.20 -9.88 -2.00
N CYS A 86 -2.89 -10.15 -2.15
CA CYS A 86 -1.90 -9.13 -2.52
C CYS A 86 -2.19 -8.42 -3.84
N GLU A 87 -2.66 -9.12 -4.88
CA GLU A 87 -2.95 -8.49 -6.18
C GLU A 87 -4.11 -7.48 -6.08
N ALA A 88 -5.18 -7.84 -5.35
CA ALA A 88 -6.31 -6.95 -5.11
C ALA A 88 -5.88 -5.76 -4.23
N ALA A 89 -5.09 -6.02 -3.18
CA ALA A 89 -4.55 -4.98 -2.31
C ALA A 89 -3.65 -4.00 -3.09
N LEU A 90 -2.77 -4.50 -3.95
CA LEU A 90 -1.93 -3.67 -4.84
C LEU A 90 -2.77 -2.74 -5.71
N LEU A 91 -3.79 -3.28 -6.38
CA LEU A 91 -4.66 -2.50 -7.25
C LEU A 91 -5.44 -1.42 -6.49
N LEU A 92 -5.93 -1.75 -5.28
CA LEU A 92 -6.63 -0.80 -4.41
C LEU A 92 -5.70 0.33 -3.94
N ARG A 93 -4.46 -0.01 -3.55
CA ARG A 93 -3.44 0.95 -3.16
C ARG A 93 -3.09 1.91 -4.29
N GLU A 94 -2.83 1.39 -5.48
CA GLU A 94 -2.51 2.20 -6.66
C GLU A 94 -3.65 3.16 -6.99
N SER A 95 -4.89 2.70 -6.89
CA SER A 95 -6.09 3.50 -7.13
C SER A 95 -6.32 4.57 -6.07
N ALA A 96 -5.80 4.37 -4.85
CA ALA A 96 -5.87 5.31 -3.73
C ALA A 96 -4.71 6.33 -3.69
N GLY A 97 -3.79 6.31 -4.67
CA GLY A 97 -2.64 7.22 -4.72
C GLY A 97 -1.32 6.62 -4.24
N GLY A 98 -1.21 5.31 -4.10
CA GLY A 98 0.06 4.58 -3.92
C GLY A 98 0.66 4.60 -2.51
N GLU A 99 0.28 5.55 -1.67
CA GLU A 99 0.85 5.72 -0.32
C GLU A 99 -0.13 5.31 0.78
N THR A 100 -0.25 4.01 1.02
CA THR A 100 -0.96 3.50 2.20
C THR A 100 -0.04 2.58 2.98
N ARG A 101 0.84 3.18 3.81
CA ARG A 101 1.43 2.47 4.95
C ARG A 101 0.38 2.46 6.06
N SER A 102 0.16 1.30 6.66
CA SER A 102 -0.77 1.16 7.78
C SER A 102 -0.46 2.17 8.89
N PRO A 103 -1.49 2.80 9.51
CA PRO A 103 -1.29 3.67 10.66
C PRO A 103 -0.51 2.96 11.77
N GLY A 104 0.55 3.59 12.28
CA GLY A 104 1.40 3.00 13.32
C GLY A 104 2.61 2.21 12.81
N TRP A 105 2.89 2.25 11.50
CA TRP A 105 4.15 1.75 10.96
C TRP A 105 5.36 2.36 11.69
N THR A 106 6.27 1.50 12.15
CA THR A 106 7.51 1.94 12.81
C THR A 106 8.56 2.26 11.75
N PRO A 107 9.19 3.45 11.79
CA PRO A 107 10.19 3.84 10.79
C PRO A 107 11.21 2.73 10.54
N TYR A 108 11.33 2.32 9.28
CA TYR A 108 12.24 1.24 8.92
C TYR A 108 13.63 1.81 8.66
N CYS A 109 14.65 1.16 9.21
CA CYS A 109 16.02 1.39 8.77
C CYS A 109 16.76 0.08 8.55
N ARG A 110 17.82 0.14 7.73
CA ARG A 110 18.75 -0.96 7.52
C ARG A 110 20.18 -0.47 7.76
N ALA A 111 20.97 -1.28 8.47
CA ALA A 111 22.38 -1.01 8.67
C ALA A 111 23.18 -1.25 7.38
N TYR A 112 24.05 -0.32 7.03
CA TYR A 112 25.00 -0.42 5.93
C TYR A 112 26.41 -0.10 6.42
N PRO A 113 27.45 -0.74 5.85
CA PRO A 113 28.82 -0.31 6.08
C PRO A 113 28.96 1.16 5.70
N LEU A 114 29.61 1.97 6.54
CA LEU A 114 29.84 3.40 6.25
C LEU A 114 30.57 3.58 4.91
N SER A 115 31.46 2.64 4.55
CA SER A 115 32.17 2.63 3.27
C SER A 115 31.25 2.47 2.06
N ALA A 116 30.17 1.70 2.18
CA ALA A 116 29.21 1.50 1.09
C ALA A 116 28.41 2.79 0.83
N VAL A 117 27.96 3.44 1.90
CA VAL A 117 27.22 4.70 1.82
C VAL A 117 28.11 5.84 1.28
N ARG A 118 29.38 5.88 1.68
CA ARG A 118 30.40 6.82 1.17
C ARG A 118 30.79 6.59 -0.29
N ALA A 119 30.42 5.48 -0.90
CA ALA A 119 30.64 5.27 -2.33
C ALA A 119 29.72 6.14 -3.20
N TYR A 120 28.72 6.80 -2.61
CA TYR A 120 27.90 7.79 -3.29
C TYR A 120 28.75 8.96 -3.79
N PRO A 121 28.74 9.28 -5.10
CA PRO A 121 29.59 10.35 -5.65
C PRO A 121 29.29 11.74 -5.10
N GLY A 122 28.08 11.99 -4.60
CA GLY A 122 27.68 13.25 -3.98
C GLY A 122 27.88 13.28 -2.46
N TRP A 123 28.65 12.34 -1.90
CA TRP A 123 28.87 12.27 -0.45
C TRP A 123 29.66 13.51 0.03
N PRO A 124 29.21 14.21 1.10
CA PRO A 124 29.86 15.41 1.57
C PRO A 124 31.25 15.09 2.14
N GLU A 125 32.26 15.85 1.70
CA GLU A 125 33.64 15.71 2.20
C GLU A 125 33.75 16.06 3.70
N ASP A 126 32.83 16.87 4.23
CA ASP A 126 32.78 17.35 5.61
C ASP A 126 31.84 16.56 6.53
N ALA A 127 31.30 15.41 6.08
CA ALA A 127 30.42 14.53 6.87
C ALA A 127 31.08 13.89 8.13
N GLY A 128 32.26 14.37 8.51
CA GLY A 128 33.02 13.98 9.69
C GLY A 128 33.92 12.76 9.46
N GLU A 129 35.06 12.74 10.15
CA GLU A 129 35.96 11.59 10.27
C GLU A 129 35.38 10.52 11.21
N ARG A 130 34.14 10.09 10.92
CA ARG A 130 33.50 9.01 11.68
C ARG A 130 34.25 7.70 11.50
N THR A 131 34.33 6.95 12.58
CA THR A 131 35.09 5.68 12.69
C THR A 131 34.16 4.47 12.88
N GLU A 132 32.87 4.72 13.08
CA GLU A 132 31.82 3.73 13.17
C GLU A 132 31.76 2.88 11.90
N GLU A 133 31.70 1.57 12.07
CA GLU A 133 31.74 0.60 10.97
C GLU A 133 30.43 0.61 10.16
N PHE A 134 29.32 0.93 10.82
CA PHE A 134 27.98 0.91 10.24
C PHE A 134 27.19 2.19 10.54
N VAL A 135 26.29 2.51 9.61
CA VAL A 135 25.27 3.57 9.72
C VAL A 135 23.92 3.01 9.33
N TYR A 136 22.84 3.69 9.71
CA TYR A 136 21.47 3.27 9.45
C TYR A 136 20.84 4.17 8.40
N LEU A 137 20.40 3.57 7.30
CA LEU A 137 19.63 4.25 6.25
C LEU A 137 18.14 4.06 6.54
N HIS A 138 17.41 5.16 6.69
CA HIS A 138 15.98 5.21 7.01
C HIS A 138 15.10 5.26 5.75
N ASP A 139 13.81 5.03 5.94
CA ASP A 139 12.78 5.04 4.89
C ASP A 139 12.62 6.40 4.19
N ASP A 140 12.92 7.49 4.90
CA ASP A 140 13.02 8.85 4.36
C ASP A 140 14.38 9.17 3.69
N PHE A 141 15.22 8.15 3.50
CA PHE A 141 16.57 8.24 2.95
C PHE A 141 17.57 9.05 3.78
N THR A 142 17.25 9.41 5.01
CA THR A 142 18.26 9.95 5.93
C THR A 142 19.19 8.85 6.43
N VAL A 143 20.42 9.22 6.78
CA VAL A 143 21.42 8.33 7.35
C VAL A 143 21.78 8.81 8.74
N THR A 144 21.73 7.93 9.72
CA THR A 144 22.08 8.20 11.13
C THR A 144 23.11 7.21 11.65
N ALA A 145 23.78 7.55 12.74
CA ALA A 145 24.63 6.60 13.47
C ALA A 145 23.85 5.76 14.50
N ALA A 146 22.62 6.15 14.82
CA ALA A 146 21.72 5.42 15.71
C ALA A 146 20.57 4.77 14.94
N ILE A 147 19.98 3.70 15.48
CA ILE A 147 18.81 3.05 14.86
C ILE A 147 17.55 3.95 14.89
N TRP A 148 17.55 5.00 15.72
CA TRP A 148 16.42 5.90 15.90
C TRP A 148 16.45 7.05 14.87
N PRO A 149 15.34 7.32 14.17
CA PRO A 149 15.26 8.42 13.21
C PRO A 149 15.56 9.77 13.86
N GLY A 150 16.34 10.60 13.17
CA GLY A 150 16.67 11.96 13.62
C GLY A 150 17.73 12.06 14.73
N GLU A 151 18.16 10.94 15.31
CA GLU A 151 19.28 10.90 16.26
C GLU A 151 20.61 10.75 15.52
N ASP A 152 21.65 11.46 15.96
CA ASP A 152 23.02 11.37 15.42
C ASP A 152 23.10 11.33 13.88
N VAL A 153 22.40 12.27 13.24
CA VAL A 153 22.29 12.39 11.78
C VAL A 153 23.68 12.52 11.15
N VAL A 154 23.95 11.65 10.17
CA VAL A 154 25.18 11.57 9.39
C VAL A 154 24.98 12.21 8.02
N PHE A 155 23.83 12.00 7.39
CA PHE A 155 23.49 12.55 6.08
C PHE A 155 21.98 12.79 5.98
N ALA A 156 21.58 14.02 5.63
CA ALA A 156 20.17 14.41 5.50
C ALA A 156 19.83 15.06 4.15
N ALA A 157 20.79 15.16 3.23
CA ALA A 157 20.58 15.78 1.93
C ALA A 157 19.92 14.78 0.96
N VAL A 158 18.61 14.57 1.14
CA VAL A 158 17.83 13.68 0.27
C VAL A 158 17.65 14.33 -1.10
N THR A 159 18.25 13.70 -2.11
CA THR A 159 18.22 14.14 -3.51
C THR A 159 17.79 12.98 -4.40
N PRO A 160 17.20 13.22 -5.58
CA PRO A 160 16.83 12.14 -6.50
C PRO A 160 18.01 11.21 -6.87
N GLU A 161 19.23 11.76 -6.96
CA GLU A 161 20.44 10.97 -7.20
C GLU A 161 20.81 10.07 -6.02
N TRP A 162 20.65 10.57 -4.80
CA TRP A 162 20.87 9.80 -3.57
C TRP A 162 19.83 8.70 -3.40
N GLU A 163 18.56 9.00 -3.62
CA GLU A 163 17.48 8.00 -3.58
C GLU A 163 17.74 6.88 -4.58
N ARG A 164 18.12 7.24 -5.82
CA ARG A 164 18.49 6.26 -6.85
C ARG A 164 19.69 5.42 -6.42
N PHE A 165 20.74 6.03 -5.89
CA PHE A 165 21.90 5.29 -5.37
C PHE A 165 21.51 4.31 -4.25
N CYS A 166 20.67 4.75 -3.31
CA CYS A 166 20.17 3.89 -2.24
C CYS A 166 19.40 2.68 -2.78
N ARG A 167 18.51 2.90 -3.76
CA ARG A 167 17.69 1.82 -4.33
C ARG A 167 18.50 0.89 -5.22
N ASP A 168 19.28 1.45 -6.14
CA ASP A 168 19.91 0.69 -7.22
C ASP A 168 21.24 0.06 -6.80
N GLU A 169 22.08 0.80 -6.05
CA GLU A 169 23.43 0.35 -5.67
C GLU A 169 23.44 -0.29 -4.28
N LEU A 170 22.71 0.27 -3.31
CA LEU A 170 22.63 -0.31 -1.96
C LEU A 170 21.53 -1.37 -1.82
N GLY A 171 20.61 -1.49 -2.79
CA GLY A 171 19.47 -2.41 -2.69
C GLY A 171 18.53 -2.06 -1.53
N PHE A 172 18.44 -0.78 -1.17
CA PHE A 172 17.57 -0.31 -0.11
C PHE A 172 16.13 -0.23 -0.61
N ALA A 173 15.29 -1.02 0.04
CA ALA A 173 13.85 -0.92 -0.04
C ALA A 173 13.30 -1.10 1.38
N ALA A 174 12.54 -0.10 1.84
CA ALA A 174 11.76 -0.25 3.06
C ALA A 174 10.62 -1.24 2.76
N PRO A 175 10.44 -2.29 3.59
CA PRO A 175 9.32 -3.19 3.42
C PRO A 175 8.00 -2.42 3.60
N ASP A 176 6.98 -2.88 2.89
CA ASP A 176 5.61 -2.40 3.04
C ASP A 176 4.69 -3.48 3.63
N ASP A 177 3.40 -3.16 3.77
CA ASP A 177 2.43 -4.08 4.38
C ASP A 177 2.22 -5.36 3.54
N LEU A 178 2.48 -5.33 2.23
CA LEU A 178 2.38 -6.51 1.36
C LEU A 178 3.57 -7.46 1.56
N ASP A 179 4.74 -6.93 1.89
CA ASP A 179 5.92 -7.74 2.24
C ASP A 179 5.70 -8.57 3.50
N LEU A 180 4.79 -8.14 4.38
CA LEU A 180 4.42 -8.85 5.61
C LEU A 180 3.47 -10.02 5.36
N VAL A 181 2.79 -10.08 4.20
CA VAL A 181 1.93 -11.21 3.85
C VAL A 181 2.81 -12.43 3.51
N PRO A 182 2.68 -13.55 4.25
CA PRO A 182 3.48 -14.74 4.00
C PRO A 182 3.34 -15.21 2.55
N GLU A 183 4.44 -15.65 1.92
CA GLU A 183 4.41 -16.06 0.51
C GLU A 183 3.38 -17.16 0.21
N ALA A 184 3.13 -18.05 1.17
CA ALA A 184 2.13 -19.12 1.04
C ALA A 184 0.67 -18.61 1.03
N ASP A 185 0.45 -17.40 1.53
CA ASP A 185 -0.87 -16.78 1.69
C ASP A 185 -1.15 -15.72 0.61
N ARG A 186 -0.18 -15.47 -0.30
CA ARG A 186 -0.34 -14.58 -1.46
C ARG A 186 -1.18 -15.29 -2.54
N GLY A 187 -2.49 -15.36 -2.31
CA GLY A 187 -3.48 -16.00 -3.17
C GLY A 187 -4.38 -15.01 -3.88
#